data_AF-A0A932C0J4-F1
#
_entry.id   AF-A0A932C0J4-F1
#
_cell.length_a   1.000
_cell.length_b   1.000
_cell.length_c   1.000
_cell.angle_alpha   90.00
_cell.angle_beta   90.00
_cell.angle_gamma   90.00
#
_symmetry.space_group_name_H-M   'P 1'
#
loop_
_entity.id
_entity.type
_entity.pdbx_description
1 polymer ?
#
loop_
_entity_poly.entity_id
_entity_poly.type
_entity_poly.pdbx_seq_one_letter_code
_entity_poly.pdbx_strand_id
1 'polypeptide(L)'
;MRAPATSAPAAVLALTACCGVLAAACSADSTAPGPASTIAAMSAVEQSGRAGELAPESLRVRVLDGARRPVRGATVRFELASGAGTLRVPGLAGASPTAFLSTTDSGVAVVAWDLGPTLGRQEVRATATGADGTVTFGAAVRAGPARTVERLQGDLQVGAVGAALPVAPRVRLLDAYGHAVADEPVTFWAATGGSRIDGGEATTDSSGVASAGTWTLGGCGGQSLVEARTANGASAAFTATATGGPDVCIAVSYLSPPAPSLRAATDSAAARWSRTILTRFDPLLVDIGIYDCFVTIRPTRRDVEAPLIFVDFVAIPPTPTGRAILGSAGPCLLRPSGFPLAGFIRLNSEFMLANLSQAQIEAVVLHEMGHILGIGTLWSGTTGTIPDLFSDPPPGGAPRFTGPLAIATYRGLPGGDAAATGVPIETCGPAGTANAHWSEQVFGDELMTGYLGARGVLSTLTISAMADLGYATDSTQASPYVVSGNPCPAAALRFAPPGSVVVGGVIATETLIGPTGIVRNGRVERIVRH
;
A
#
# COMPACT_ATOMS: atom_id res chain seq x y z
N MET A 1 33.00 55.62 -79.28
CA MET A 1 32.78 55.11 -80.65
C MET A 1 34.03 55.37 -81.48
N ARG A 2 34.66 54.30 -81.98
CA ARG A 2 35.79 54.18 -82.95
C ARG A 2 36.90 53.28 -82.39
N ALA A 3 37.07 52.12 -83.05
CA ALA A 3 38.33 51.37 -83.15
C ALA A 3 39.37 52.19 -83.97
N PRO A 4 40.68 51.84 -84.12
CA PRO A 4 41.26 50.49 -84.08
C PRO A 4 42.69 50.34 -83.49
N ALA A 5 43.14 49.09 -83.58
CA ALA A 5 44.45 48.45 -83.41
C ALA A 5 45.75 49.28 -83.50
N THR A 6 46.74 48.86 -82.69
CA THR A 6 48.17 48.80 -83.07
C THR A 6 48.85 47.57 -82.47
N SER A 7 49.96 47.19 -83.09
CA SER A 7 50.49 45.83 -83.27
C SER A 7 51.90 45.63 -82.69
N ALA A 8 52.21 44.35 -82.39
CA ALA A 8 53.53 43.68 -82.47
C ALA A 8 54.61 44.05 -81.40
N PRO A 9 55.62 43.19 -81.11
CA PRO A 9 56.15 42.09 -81.92
C PRO A 9 56.45 40.74 -81.22
N ALA A 10 56.92 39.82 -82.05
CA ALA A 10 57.26 38.42 -81.80
C ALA A 10 58.65 38.22 -81.15
N ALA A 11 58.80 37.08 -80.48
CA ALA A 11 60.09 36.40 -80.31
C ALA A 11 59.90 34.88 -80.34
N VAL A 12 60.88 34.22 -80.94
CA VAL A 12 60.94 32.83 -81.39
C VAL A 12 61.53 31.91 -80.31
N LEU A 13 61.24 30.61 -80.41
CA LEU A 13 62.14 29.45 -80.21
C LEU A 13 61.79 28.46 -79.07
N ALA A 14 61.91 27.17 -79.43
CA ALA A 14 62.05 25.97 -78.58
C ALA A 14 60.73 25.40 -77.99
N LEU A 15 60.51 24.11 -77.77
CA LEU A 15 61.23 22.86 -78.03
C LEU A 15 60.17 21.74 -77.91
N THR A 16 60.25 20.70 -78.72
CA THR A 16 59.39 19.51 -78.64
C THR A 16 59.81 18.64 -77.44
N ALA A 17 58.87 18.27 -76.55
CA ALA A 17 59.00 17.12 -75.65
C ALA A 17 57.61 16.57 -75.27
N CYS A 18 57.47 15.26 -75.46
CA CYS A 18 56.30 14.43 -75.20
C CYS A 18 56.14 14.16 -73.70
N CYS A 19 54.93 14.30 -73.11
CA CYS A 19 54.51 13.51 -71.95
C CYS A 19 53.03 13.71 -71.58
N GLY A 20 52.31 12.61 -71.38
CA GLY A 20 51.26 12.50 -70.37
C GLY A 20 49.82 12.80 -70.79
N VAL A 21 49.12 11.77 -71.26
CA VAL A 21 47.67 11.68 -71.10
C VAL A 21 47.37 11.62 -69.61
N LEU A 22 46.87 12.72 -69.03
CA LEU A 22 46.02 12.66 -67.84
C LEU A 22 44.59 12.97 -68.28
N ALA A 23 43.89 11.93 -68.72
CA ALA A 23 42.45 11.91 -68.58
C ALA A 23 42.17 11.83 -67.07
N ALA A 24 41.93 12.98 -66.44
CA ALA A 24 41.26 13.01 -65.15
C ALA A 24 39.86 12.45 -65.36
N ALA A 25 39.72 11.13 -65.26
CA ALA A 25 38.45 10.50 -64.98
C ALA A 25 38.02 11.01 -63.60
N CYS A 26 37.17 12.02 -63.59
CA CYS A 26 36.29 12.25 -62.46
C CYS A 26 35.38 11.02 -62.39
N SER A 27 35.85 9.96 -61.74
CA SER A 27 34.96 8.96 -61.17
C SER A 27 34.02 9.74 -60.26
N ALA A 28 32.77 9.87 -60.67
CA ALA A 28 31.71 10.22 -59.76
C ALA A 28 31.69 9.11 -58.71
N ASP A 29 32.47 9.28 -57.66
CA ASP A 29 32.35 8.50 -56.45
C ASP A 29 31.00 8.90 -55.86
N SER A 30 29.95 8.20 -56.32
CA SER A 30 28.58 8.54 -55.98
C SER A 30 28.39 8.16 -54.51
N THR A 31 28.67 9.10 -53.62
CA THR A 31 28.39 9.01 -52.19
C THR A 31 26.89 8.94 -51.90
N ALA A 32 26.04 9.21 -52.90
CA ALA A 32 24.61 8.98 -52.82
C ALA A 32 24.30 7.46 -52.82
N PRO A 33 23.47 6.97 -51.88
CA PRO A 33 23.02 5.58 -51.88
C PRO A 33 22.23 5.28 -53.16
N GLY A 34 22.41 4.06 -53.68
CA GLY A 34 21.70 3.55 -54.85
C GLY A 34 20.24 3.20 -54.53
N PRO A 35 19.49 2.66 -55.52
CA PRO A 35 18.12 2.21 -55.28
C PRO A 35 18.09 1.12 -54.18
N ALA A 36 16.96 1.05 -53.46
CA ALA A 36 16.71 -0.01 -52.49
C ALA A 36 16.93 -1.40 -53.12
N SER A 37 17.49 -2.33 -52.36
CA SER A 37 17.78 -3.69 -52.81
C SER A 37 17.44 -4.74 -51.76
N THR A 38 17.65 -4.48 -50.48
CA THR A 38 17.35 -5.45 -49.41
C THR A 38 16.71 -4.78 -48.21
N ILE A 39 15.87 -5.53 -47.50
CA ILE A 39 15.31 -5.18 -46.19
C ILE A 39 15.76 -6.20 -45.14
N ALA A 40 16.19 -5.72 -43.97
CA ALA A 40 16.63 -6.58 -42.86
C ALA A 40 16.08 -6.08 -41.52
N ALA A 41 15.80 -7.02 -40.61
CA ALA A 41 15.41 -6.70 -39.24
C ALA A 41 16.56 -6.03 -38.47
N MET A 42 16.22 -5.07 -37.62
CA MET A 42 17.13 -4.45 -36.65
C MET A 42 16.71 -4.66 -35.20
N SER A 43 15.45 -5.04 -34.96
CA SER A 43 14.92 -5.47 -33.66
C SER A 43 14.74 -6.99 -33.62
N ALA A 44 14.39 -7.54 -32.46
CA ALA A 44 13.99 -8.94 -32.37
C ALA A 44 12.80 -9.24 -33.30
N VAL A 45 12.87 -10.37 -34.01
CA VAL A 45 11.79 -10.85 -34.89
C VAL A 45 10.77 -11.70 -34.17
N GLU A 46 11.06 -12.16 -32.95
CA GLU A 46 10.10 -12.84 -32.09
C GLU A 46 10.15 -12.20 -30.70
N GLN A 47 8.98 -11.94 -30.14
CA GLN A 47 8.83 -11.39 -28.79
C GLN A 47 7.59 -11.96 -28.11
N SER A 48 7.39 -11.63 -26.83
CA SER A 48 6.19 -12.02 -26.09
C SER A 48 5.60 -10.81 -25.40
N GLY A 49 4.28 -10.70 -25.36
CA GLY A 49 3.61 -9.61 -24.66
C GLY A 49 2.19 -9.98 -24.25
N ARG A 50 1.50 -9.02 -23.64
CA ARG A 50 0.13 -9.18 -23.17
C ARG A 50 -0.85 -8.49 -24.12
N ALA A 51 -2.04 -9.06 -24.28
CA ALA A 51 -3.09 -8.50 -25.10
C ALA A 51 -3.48 -7.08 -24.63
N GLY A 52 -3.62 -6.14 -25.55
CA GLY A 52 -3.96 -4.75 -25.27
C GLY A 52 -2.79 -3.85 -24.84
N GLU A 53 -1.58 -4.39 -24.75
CA GLU A 53 -0.36 -3.63 -24.45
C GLU A 53 0.51 -3.42 -25.70
N LEU A 54 1.46 -2.50 -25.59
CA LEU A 54 2.52 -2.38 -26.59
C LEU A 54 3.45 -3.59 -26.53
N ALA A 55 3.87 -4.07 -27.69
CA ALA A 55 4.95 -5.03 -27.80
C ALA A 55 6.20 -4.48 -27.08
N PRO A 56 6.93 -5.30 -26.29
CA PRO A 56 8.06 -4.83 -25.49
C PRO A 56 9.14 -4.10 -26.29
N GLU A 57 9.36 -4.51 -27.54
CA GLU A 57 10.25 -3.82 -28.48
C GLU A 57 9.47 -3.33 -29.71
N SER A 58 9.69 -2.08 -30.09
CA SER A 58 9.20 -1.55 -31.37
C SER A 58 9.86 -2.26 -32.55
N LEU A 59 9.12 -2.45 -33.63
CA LEU A 59 9.60 -3.14 -34.82
C LEU A 59 10.54 -2.23 -35.61
N ARG A 60 11.76 -2.69 -35.87
CA ARG A 60 12.79 -1.92 -36.59
C ARG A 60 13.30 -2.70 -37.78
N VAL A 61 13.34 -2.06 -38.93
CA VAL A 61 13.99 -2.59 -40.13
C VAL A 61 14.95 -1.57 -40.71
N ARG A 62 15.93 -2.06 -41.48
CA ARG A 62 16.81 -1.24 -42.29
C ARG A 62 16.75 -1.63 -43.75
N VAL A 63 16.70 -0.63 -44.62
CA VAL A 63 16.73 -0.78 -46.08
C VAL A 63 18.12 -0.41 -46.58
N LEU A 64 18.72 -1.29 -47.38
CA LEU A 64 20.05 -1.13 -47.96
C LEU A 64 19.99 -1.20 -49.49
N ASP A 65 20.91 -0.50 -50.15
CA ASP A 65 21.15 -0.61 -51.59
C ASP A 65 21.99 -1.86 -51.94
N GLY A 66 22.24 -2.08 -53.24
CA GLY A 66 23.06 -3.21 -53.71
C GLY A 66 24.53 -3.18 -53.24
N ALA A 67 25.01 -2.03 -52.76
CA ALA A 67 26.34 -1.84 -52.18
C ALA A 67 26.32 -1.90 -50.64
N ARG A 68 25.20 -2.33 -50.03
CA ARG A 68 24.97 -2.41 -48.57
C ARG A 68 25.00 -1.06 -47.85
N ARG A 69 24.74 0.05 -48.56
CA ARG A 69 24.64 1.40 -47.97
C ARG A 69 23.19 1.69 -47.58
N PRO A 70 22.93 2.40 -46.47
CA PRO A 70 21.57 2.74 -46.07
C PRO A 70 20.85 3.61 -47.08
N VAL A 71 19.58 3.29 -47.37
CA VAL A 71 18.74 4.08 -48.29
C VAL A 71 17.83 4.98 -47.48
N ARG A 72 18.02 6.29 -47.59
CA ARG A 72 17.16 7.32 -47.00
C ARG A 72 15.87 7.47 -47.81
N GLY A 73 14.73 7.66 -47.12
CA GLY A 73 13.45 7.95 -47.77
C GLY A 73 12.78 6.76 -48.47
N ALA A 74 13.32 5.55 -48.35
CA ALA A 74 12.68 4.35 -48.84
C ALA A 74 11.35 4.13 -48.11
N THR A 75 10.28 3.85 -48.85
CA THR A 75 8.97 3.57 -48.26
C THR A 75 8.90 2.12 -47.78
N VAL A 76 8.71 1.95 -46.48
CA VAL A 76 8.48 0.67 -45.82
C VAL A 76 7.00 0.55 -45.47
N ARG A 77 6.36 -0.54 -45.90
CA ARG A 77 5.02 -0.94 -45.48
C ARG A 77 5.16 -1.96 -44.35
N PHE A 78 4.60 -1.64 -43.20
CA PHE A 78 4.31 -2.60 -42.13
C PHE A 78 2.83 -2.97 -42.17
N GLU A 79 2.51 -4.24 -42.07
CA GLU A 79 1.15 -4.74 -42.15
C GLU A 79 0.96 -5.93 -41.20
N LEU A 80 -0.12 -5.92 -40.40
CA LEU A 80 -0.52 -7.09 -39.65
C LEU A 80 -0.88 -8.23 -40.62
N ALA A 81 -0.11 -9.31 -40.52
CA ALA A 81 -0.33 -10.54 -41.27
C ALA A 81 -1.27 -11.51 -40.52
N SER A 82 -1.26 -11.47 -39.18
CA SER A 82 -2.21 -12.20 -38.34
C SER A 82 -2.38 -11.50 -36.98
N GLY A 83 -3.53 -11.71 -36.35
CA GLY A 83 -3.93 -11.03 -35.12
C GLY A 83 -4.77 -9.78 -35.37
N ALA A 84 -5.28 -9.19 -34.28
CA ALA A 84 -6.17 -8.02 -34.30
C ALA A 84 -5.53 -6.78 -33.64
N GLY A 85 -4.21 -6.65 -33.74
CA GLY A 85 -3.44 -5.53 -33.20
C GLY A 85 -3.48 -4.28 -34.09
N THR A 86 -2.72 -3.25 -33.69
CA THR A 86 -2.56 -2.02 -34.48
C THR A 86 -1.11 -1.54 -34.47
N LEU A 87 -0.75 -0.78 -35.50
CA LEU A 87 0.56 -0.17 -35.65
C LEU A 87 0.46 1.34 -35.39
N ARG A 88 1.37 1.86 -34.57
CA ARG A 88 1.49 3.29 -34.25
C ARG A 88 2.78 3.86 -34.84
N VAL A 89 2.61 4.88 -35.66
CA VAL A 89 3.74 5.62 -36.23
C VAL A 89 4.12 6.77 -35.28
N PRO A 90 5.39 6.89 -34.88
CA PRO A 90 5.83 8.01 -34.05
C PRO A 90 5.49 9.37 -34.68
N GLY A 91 4.87 10.27 -33.92
CA GLY A 91 4.51 11.61 -34.38
C GLY A 91 3.22 11.71 -35.19
N LEU A 92 2.51 10.59 -35.43
CA LEU A 92 1.19 10.59 -36.05
C LEU A 92 0.12 10.14 -35.04
N ALA A 93 -1.03 10.81 -35.07
CA ALA A 93 -2.19 10.40 -34.30
C ALA A 93 -2.92 9.24 -35.01
N GLY A 94 -3.37 8.26 -34.22
CA GLY A 94 -4.11 7.09 -34.71
C GLY A 94 -3.27 5.82 -34.75
N ALA A 95 -3.97 4.68 -34.86
CA ALA A 95 -3.37 3.37 -35.00
C ALA A 95 -4.12 2.61 -36.10
N SER A 96 -3.41 1.81 -36.88
CA SER A 96 -3.95 1.16 -38.09
C SER A 96 -3.34 -0.23 -38.26
N PRO A 97 -4.03 -1.20 -38.88
CA PRO A 97 -3.43 -2.50 -39.19
C PRO A 97 -2.30 -2.42 -40.23
N THR A 98 -2.15 -1.28 -40.91
CA THR A 98 -1.09 -1.00 -41.86
C THR A 98 -0.48 0.37 -41.60
N ALA A 99 0.84 0.47 -41.68
CA ALA A 99 1.60 1.71 -41.57
C ALA A 99 2.60 1.83 -42.71
N PHE A 100 2.76 3.04 -43.24
CA PHE A 100 3.79 3.37 -44.23
C PHE A 100 4.77 4.37 -43.61
N LEU A 101 6.06 4.05 -43.64
CA LEU A 101 7.11 4.91 -43.09
C LEU A 101 8.22 5.12 -44.11
N SER A 102 8.76 6.32 -44.15
CA SER A 102 10.01 6.60 -44.87
C SER A 102 11.20 6.34 -43.97
N THR A 103 12.23 5.68 -44.50
CA THR A 103 13.48 5.45 -43.76
C THR A 103 14.23 6.75 -43.46
N THR A 104 14.89 6.80 -42.30
CA THR A 104 15.81 7.87 -41.89
C THR A 104 17.08 7.90 -42.73
N ASP A 105 17.98 8.85 -42.46
CA ASP A 105 19.31 8.96 -43.09
C ASP A 105 20.18 7.70 -42.83
N SER A 106 19.92 6.98 -41.75
CA SER A 106 20.54 5.69 -41.43
C SER A 106 19.83 4.48 -42.07
N GLY A 107 18.86 4.73 -42.94
CA GLY A 107 18.07 3.71 -43.65
C GLY A 107 17.06 2.97 -42.78
N VAL A 108 16.70 3.50 -41.60
CA VAL A 108 15.89 2.80 -40.60
C VAL A 108 14.44 3.27 -40.63
N ALA A 109 13.50 2.33 -40.53
CA ALA A 109 12.10 2.60 -40.25
C ALA A 109 11.69 1.90 -38.93
N VAL A 110 10.87 2.58 -38.11
CA VAL A 110 10.49 2.14 -36.78
C VAL A 110 8.99 2.31 -36.58
N VAL A 111 8.30 1.26 -36.15
CA VAL A 111 6.87 1.33 -35.80
C VAL A 111 6.63 0.65 -34.46
N ALA A 112 5.77 1.25 -33.63
CA ALA A 112 5.30 0.60 -32.41
C ALA A 112 4.11 -0.30 -32.72
N TRP A 113 4.00 -1.43 -32.03
CA TRP A 113 2.97 -2.43 -32.26
C TRP A 113 2.11 -2.60 -31.01
N ASP A 114 0.83 -2.23 -31.07
CA ASP A 114 -0.15 -2.62 -30.07
C ASP A 114 -0.59 -4.07 -30.34
N LEU A 115 -0.40 -4.94 -29.36
CA LEU A 115 -0.82 -6.34 -29.44
C LEU A 115 -2.33 -6.42 -29.31
N GLY A 116 -2.97 -7.06 -30.29
CA GLY A 116 -4.43 -7.21 -30.30
C GLY A 116 -4.96 -8.21 -29.27
N PRO A 117 -6.28 -8.35 -29.16
CA PRO A 117 -6.90 -9.30 -28.22
C PRO A 117 -6.65 -10.78 -28.56
N THR A 118 -6.29 -11.12 -29.81
CA THR A 118 -6.11 -12.52 -30.21
C THR A 118 -4.92 -13.17 -29.51
N LEU A 119 -5.16 -14.18 -28.67
CA LEU A 119 -4.10 -14.93 -28.00
C LEU A 119 -3.31 -15.81 -28.97
N GLY A 120 -2.10 -16.18 -28.57
CA GLY A 120 -1.18 -16.97 -29.39
C GLY A 120 -0.34 -16.08 -30.30
N ARG A 121 0.17 -16.64 -31.40
CA ARG A 121 1.08 -15.92 -32.29
C ARG A 121 0.32 -14.88 -33.12
N GLN A 122 0.74 -13.63 -33.03
CA GLN A 122 0.39 -12.56 -33.97
C GLN A 122 1.61 -12.24 -34.84
N GLU A 123 1.39 -11.71 -36.04
CA GLU A 123 2.49 -11.42 -36.98
C GLU A 123 2.32 -10.07 -37.68
N VAL A 124 3.43 -9.35 -37.86
CA VAL A 124 3.55 -8.15 -38.69
C VAL A 124 4.60 -8.40 -39.78
N ARG A 125 4.24 -8.14 -41.03
CA ARG A 125 5.18 -8.18 -42.17
C ARG A 125 5.65 -6.79 -42.52
N ALA A 126 6.95 -6.65 -42.77
CA ALA A 126 7.57 -5.45 -43.29
C ALA A 126 8.15 -5.71 -44.68
N THR A 127 7.76 -4.87 -45.63
CA THR A 127 8.29 -4.86 -47.00
C THR A 127 8.72 -3.44 -47.37
N ALA A 128 9.73 -3.31 -48.23
CA ALA A 128 10.20 -2.01 -48.70
C ALA A 128 10.07 -1.93 -50.22
N THR A 129 9.52 -0.83 -50.72
CA THR A 129 9.34 -0.62 -52.17
C THR A 129 10.69 -0.68 -52.88
N GLY A 130 10.83 -1.59 -53.85
CA GLY A 130 12.05 -1.75 -54.65
C GLY A 130 13.14 -2.60 -54.00
N ALA A 131 12.96 -3.09 -52.77
CA ALA A 131 13.88 -4.03 -52.15
C ALA A 131 13.32 -5.46 -52.16
N ASP A 132 14.21 -6.44 -52.32
CA ASP A 132 13.89 -7.85 -52.18
C ASP A 132 13.80 -8.26 -50.71
N GLY A 133 12.90 -9.20 -50.43
CA GLY A 133 12.71 -9.81 -49.13
C GLY A 133 11.49 -9.31 -48.36
N THR A 134 11.21 -9.98 -47.25
CA THR A 134 10.15 -9.62 -46.31
C THR A 134 10.62 -9.97 -44.92
N VAL A 135 10.52 -9.03 -44.00
CA VAL A 135 10.79 -9.29 -42.58
C VAL A 135 9.46 -9.62 -41.91
N THR A 136 9.36 -10.75 -41.23
CA THR A 136 8.18 -11.10 -40.43
C THR A 136 8.55 -11.00 -38.96
N PHE A 137 7.82 -10.18 -38.24
CA PHE A 137 7.88 -10.04 -36.79
C PHE A 137 6.73 -10.84 -36.18
N GLY A 138 7.03 -11.72 -35.23
CA GLY A 138 6.07 -12.47 -34.43
C GLY A 138 6.00 -11.97 -32.99
N ALA A 139 4.82 -12.05 -32.40
CA ALA A 139 4.63 -11.91 -30.97
C ALA A 139 3.77 -13.06 -30.44
N ALA A 140 4.26 -13.76 -29.42
CA ALA A 140 3.46 -14.68 -28.63
C ALA A 140 2.64 -13.88 -27.60
N VAL A 141 1.34 -13.74 -27.86
CA VAL A 141 0.43 -12.92 -27.05
C VAL A 141 -0.28 -13.78 -26.01
N ARG A 142 -0.15 -13.39 -24.74
CA ARG A 142 -0.89 -13.94 -23.60
C ARG A 142 -2.01 -12.97 -23.18
N ALA A 143 -2.86 -13.40 -22.27
CA ALA A 143 -3.93 -12.57 -21.74
C ALA A 143 -3.40 -11.23 -21.19
N GLY A 144 -4.22 -10.21 -21.30
CA GLY A 144 -3.96 -8.88 -20.75
C GLY A 144 -3.88 -8.89 -19.21
N PRO A 145 -3.55 -7.75 -18.59
CA PRO A 145 -3.69 -7.58 -17.14
C PRO A 145 -5.11 -7.92 -16.67
N ALA A 146 -5.21 -8.57 -15.51
CA ALA A 146 -6.48 -8.93 -14.91
C ALA A 146 -7.34 -7.67 -14.69
N ARG A 147 -8.58 -7.71 -15.17
CA ARG A 147 -9.57 -6.63 -15.00
C ARG A 147 -10.71 -7.05 -14.11
N THR A 148 -11.11 -8.32 -14.19
CA THR A 148 -12.22 -8.88 -13.45
C THR A 148 -11.74 -10.06 -12.61
N VAL A 149 -12.14 -10.05 -11.33
CA VAL A 149 -11.93 -11.16 -10.39
C VAL A 149 -13.30 -11.77 -10.11
N GLU A 150 -13.59 -12.92 -10.72
CA GLU A 150 -14.85 -13.63 -10.55
C GLU A 150 -14.75 -14.60 -9.37
N ARG A 151 -15.76 -14.62 -8.49
CA ARG A 151 -15.85 -15.59 -7.40
C ARG A 151 -16.40 -16.90 -7.94
N LEU A 152 -15.66 -17.99 -7.74
CA LEU A 152 -16.08 -19.33 -8.15
C LEU A 152 -16.67 -20.13 -6.99
N GLN A 153 -16.08 -20.01 -5.79
CA GLN A 153 -16.46 -20.82 -4.64
C GLN A 153 -16.00 -20.20 -3.31
N GLY A 154 -16.62 -20.61 -2.20
CA GLY A 154 -16.20 -20.26 -0.84
C GLY A 154 -16.86 -18.99 -0.26
N ASP A 155 -17.82 -18.39 -0.96
CA ASP A 155 -18.60 -17.25 -0.47
C ASP A 155 -19.84 -17.69 0.32
N LEU A 156 -20.37 -16.78 1.14
CA LEU A 156 -21.60 -16.91 1.92
C LEU A 156 -21.65 -18.17 2.82
N GLN A 157 -20.52 -18.54 3.40
CA GLN A 157 -20.44 -19.71 4.29
C GLN A 157 -20.89 -19.37 5.71
N VAL A 158 -21.26 -20.38 6.50
CA VAL A 158 -21.61 -20.23 7.91
C VAL A 158 -20.88 -21.30 8.71
N GLY A 159 -20.33 -20.91 9.86
CA GLY A 159 -19.62 -21.83 10.75
C GLY A 159 -19.62 -21.33 12.19
N ALA A 160 -19.18 -22.16 13.13
CA ALA A 160 -18.96 -21.73 14.51
C ALA A 160 -17.68 -20.87 14.60
N VAL A 161 -17.58 -20.03 15.63
CA VAL A 161 -16.33 -19.34 15.96
C VAL A 161 -15.16 -20.32 16.08
N GLY A 162 -14.01 -19.95 15.51
CA GLY A 162 -12.81 -20.81 15.44
C GLY A 162 -12.88 -21.96 14.44
N ALA A 163 -14.00 -22.19 13.76
CA ALA A 163 -14.14 -23.32 12.84
C ALA A 163 -13.42 -23.06 11.50
N ALA A 164 -12.72 -24.07 11.00
CA ALA A 164 -12.30 -24.13 9.60
C ALA A 164 -13.54 -24.34 8.71
N LEU A 165 -13.69 -23.47 7.71
CA LEU A 165 -14.79 -23.55 6.75
C LEU A 165 -14.52 -24.66 5.72
N PRO A 166 -15.57 -25.40 5.32
CA PRO A 166 -15.41 -26.59 4.47
C PRO A 166 -15.00 -26.26 3.04
N VAL A 167 -15.21 -25.02 2.58
CA VAL A 167 -14.93 -24.62 1.20
C VAL A 167 -13.95 -23.46 1.18
N ALA A 168 -12.78 -23.66 0.57
CA ALA A 168 -11.81 -22.59 0.38
C ALA A 168 -12.28 -21.56 -0.67
N PRO A 169 -11.99 -20.26 -0.48
CA PRO A 169 -12.20 -19.24 -1.50
C PRO A 169 -11.46 -19.55 -2.82
N ARG A 170 -12.16 -19.42 -3.95
CA ARG A 170 -11.59 -19.59 -5.31
C ARG A 170 -12.04 -18.47 -6.23
N VAL A 171 -11.12 -17.94 -7.03
CA VAL A 171 -11.39 -16.89 -8.03
C VAL A 171 -10.94 -17.28 -9.42
N ARG A 172 -11.57 -16.72 -10.45
CA ARG A 172 -11.10 -16.72 -11.83
C ARG A 172 -10.74 -15.28 -12.24
N LEU A 173 -9.56 -15.09 -12.82
CA LEU A 173 -9.12 -13.81 -13.36
C LEU A 173 -9.42 -13.74 -14.86
N LEU A 174 -10.05 -12.65 -15.27
CA LEU A 174 -10.29 -12.33 -16.68
C LEU A 174 -9.67 -10.97 -17.03
N ASP A 175 -9.07 -10.87 -18.22
CA ASP A 175 -8.58 -9.60 -18.76
C ASP A 175 -9.73 -8.73 -19.31
N ALA A 176 -9.39 -7.57 -19.88
CA ALA A 176 -10.37 -6.66 -20.47
C ALA A 176 -11.16 -7.23 -21.67
N TYR A 177 -10.69 -8.34 -22.24
CA TYR A 177 -11.25 -9.01 -23.41
C TYR A 177 -11.96 -10.32 -23.05
N GLY A 178 -11.99 -10.68 -21.76
CA GLY A 178 -12.63 -11.91 -21.27
C GLY A 178 -11.75 -13.15 -21.34
N HIS A 179 -10.43 -13.01 -21.58
CA HIS A 179 -9.51 -14.14 -21.54
C HIS A 179 -9.09 -14.46 -20.12
N ALA A 180 -8.94 -15.75 -19.83
CA ALA A 180 -8.36 -16.23 -18.59
C ALA A 180 -6.91 -15.76 -18.43
N VAL A 181 -6.60 -15.13 -17.29
CA VAL A 181 -5.24 -14.64 -16.98
C VAL A 181 -4.51 -15.70 -16.17
N ALA A 182 -3.64 -16.46 -16.84
CA ALA A 182 -2.79 -17.48 -16.23
C ALA A 182 -1.48 -16.90 -15.66
N ASP A 183 -0.84 -17.63 -14.75
CA ASP A 183 0.45 -17.31 -14.15
C ASP A 183 0.47 -15.96 -13.38
N GLU A 184 -0.69 -15.50 -12.93
CA GLU A 184 -0.85 -14.22 -12.23
C GLU A 184 -1.00 -14.46 -10.72
N PRO A 185 -0.16 -13.82 -9.87
CA PRO A 185 -0.28 -13.93 -8.43
C PRO A 185 -1.57 -13.30 -7.88
N VAL A 186 -2.20 -14.00 -6.94
CA VAL A 186 -3.37 -13.57 -6.19
C VAL A 186 -3.09 -13.75 -4.70
N THR A 187 -3.28 -12.69 -3.94
CA THR A 187 -3.19 -12.72 -2.48
C THR A 187 -4.58 -12.76 -1.88
N PHE A 188 -4.83 -13.77 -1.05
CA PHE A 188 -6.01 -13.95 -0.23
C PHE A 188 -5.68 -13.65 1.23
N TRP A 189 -6.44 -12.79 1.87
CA TRP A 189 -6.30 -12.55 3.31
C TRP A 189 -7.64 -12.27 3.96
N ALA A 190 -7.76 -12.67 5.22
CA ALA A 190 -8.91 -12.32 6.03
C ALA A 190 -8.80 -10.85 6.45
N ALA A 191 -9.64 -10.02 5.83
CA ALA A 191 -9.70 -8.59 6.07
C ALA A 191 -10.46 -8.27 7.37
N THR A 192 -11.53 -9.00 7.71
CA THR A 192 -12.32 -8.73 8.93
C THR A 192 -12.73 -9.98 9.71
N GLY A 193 -13.12 -9.76 10.97
CA GLY A 193 -13.76 -10.77 11.83
C GLY A 193 -12.77 -11.69 12.55
N GLY A 194 -11.48 -11.32 12.63
CA GLY A 194 -10.44 -12.11 13.30
C GLY A 194 -10.15 -13.47 12.65
N SER A 195 -10.80 -13.80 11.54
CA SER A 195 -10.59 -15.03 10.77
C SER A 195 -9.20 -15.11 10.19
N ARG A 196 -8.75 -16.27 9.73
CA ARG A 196 -7.41 -16.48 9.16
C ARG A 196 -7.49 -17.28 7.86
N ILE A 197 -6.58 -16.99 6.94
CA ILE A 197 -6.35 -17.79 5.73
C ILE A 197 -4.97 -18.44 5.87
N ASP A 198 -4.96 -19.77 5.84
CA ASP A 198 -3.75 -20.56 5.62
C ASP A 198 -3.52 -20.70 4.11
N GLY A 199 -2.30 -20.49 3.63
CA GLY A 199 -2.02 -20.54 2.19
C GLY A 199 -2.73 -19.43 1.42
N GLY A 200 -2.53 -18.18 1.84
CA GLY A 200 -3.13 -17.01 1.21
C GLY A 200 -2.48 -16.58 -0.11
N GLU A 201 -1.31 -17.09 -0.46
CA GLU A 201 -0.65 -16.78 -1.73
C GLU A 201 -0.91 -17.91 -2.73
N ALA A 202 -1.46 -17.55 -3.89
CA ALA A 202 -1.73 -18.49 -4.98
C ALA A 202 -1.41 -17.85 -6.33
N THR A 203 -1.08 -18.66 -7.32
CA THR A 203 -0.90 -18.22 -8.71
C THR A 203 -1.99 -18.85 -9.56
N THR A 204 -2.54 -18.10 -10.52
CA THR A 204 -3.56 -18.64 -11.41
C THR A 204 -3.04 -19.75 -12.33
N ASP A 205 -3.84 -20.79 -12.51
CA ASP A 205 -3.57 -21.83 -13.49
C ASP A 205 -3.87 -21.38 -14.95
N SER A 206 -3.73 -22.30 -15.91
CA SER A 206 -4.00 -22.02 -17.33
C SER A 206 -5.46 -21.64 -17.64
N SER A 207 -6.40 -21.92 -16.73
CA SER A 207 -7.79 -21.50 -16.81
C SER A 207 -8.06 -20.17 -16.08
N GLY A 208 -7.00 -19.53 -15.59
CA GLY A 208 -7.04 -18.27 -14.87
C GLY A 208 -7.52 -18.41 -13.43
N VAL A 209 -7.47 -19.60 -12.85
CA VAL A 209 -8.07 -19.87 -11.53
C VAL A 209 -7.01 -19.94 -10.43
N ALA A 210 -7.25 -19.19 -9.36
CA ALA A 210 -6.45 -19.22 -8.12
C ALA A 210 -7.32 -19.66 -6.95
N SER A 211 -6.75 -20.45 -6.03
CA SER A 211 -7.45 -21.00 -4.87
C SER A 211 -6.68 -20.66 -3.60
N ALA A 212 -7.35 -20.12 -2.60
CA ALA A 212 -6.80 -20.01 -1.26
C ALA A 212 -6.66 -21.40 -0.61
N GLY A 213 -5.89 -21.49 0.48
CA GLY A 213 -5.99 -22.61 1.40
C GLY A 213 -7.15 -22.43 2.40
N THR A 214 -6.98 -22.95 3.62
CA THR A 214 -8.06 -23.05 4.59
C THR A 214 -8.47 -21.69 5.14
N TRP A 215 -9.77 -21.39 5.10
CA TRP A 215 -10.37 -20.25 5.79
C TRP A 215 -10.90 -20.68 7.16
N THR A 216 -10.30 -20.18 8.24
CA THR A 216 -10.75 -20.42 9.62
C THR A 216 -11.41 -19.17 10.17
N LEU A 217 -12.62 -19.30 10.72
CA LEU A 217 -13.35 -18.19 11.33
C LEU A 217 -12.69 -17.72 12.64
N GLY A 218 -12.80 -16.43 12.94
CA GLY A 218 -12.28 -15.85 14.18
C GLY A 218 -13.07 -16.28 15.43
N GLY A 219 -12.62 -15.79 16.60
CA GLY A 219 -13.25 -16.07 17.89
C GLY A 219 -14.55 -15.30 18.17
N CYS A 220 -14.96 -14.43 17.24
CA CYS A 220 -16.09 -13.53 17.40
C CYS A 220 -17.20 -13.85 16.42
N GLY A 221 -18.45 -13.77 16.90
CA GLY A 221 -19.62 -13.93 16.06
C GLY A 221 -19.75 -12.80 15.03
N GLY A 222 -20.57 -13.03 14.01
CA GLY A 222 -20.88 -12.05 12.97
C GLY A 222 -20.11 -12.26 11.67
N GLN A 223 -20.08 -11.23 10.83
CA GLN A 223 -19.55 -11.35 9.47
C GLN A 223 -18.02 -11.25 9.41
N SER A 224 -17.39 -12.25 8.80
CA SER A 224 -16.00 -12.22 8.37
C SER A 224 -15.88 -12.00 6.87
N LEU A 225 -14.83 -11.29 6.46
CA LEU A 225 -14.52 -11.01 5.06
C LEU A 225 -13.12 -11.50 4.73
N VAL A 226 -12.99 -12.17 3.58
CA VAL A 226 -11.72 -12.48 2.93
C VAL A 226 -11.65 -11.75 1.60
N GLU A 227 -10.57 -11.03 1.35
CA GLU A 227 -10.32 -10.38 0.07
C GLU A 227 -9.31 -11.20 -0.74
N ALA A 228 -9.56 -11.32 -2.05
CA ALA A 228 -8.65 -11.85 -3.05
C ALA A 228 -8.25 -10.71 -3.98
N ARG A 229 -6.96 -10.39 -4.08
CA ARG A 229 -6.47 -9.22 -4.83
C ARG A 229 -5.24 -9.55 -5.65
N THR A 230 -5.19 -9.02 -6.87
CA THR A 230 -4.03 -9.05 -7.76
C THR A 230 -3.11 -7.84 -7.52
N ALA A 231 -1.87 -7.90 -8.02
CA ALA A 231 -0.91 -6.80 -7.87
C ALA A 231 -1.39 -5.47 -8.49
N ASN A 232 -2.18 -5.54 -9.57
CA ASN A 232 -2.75 -4.36 -10.22
C ASN A 232 -4.04 -3.83 -9.55
N GLY A 233 -4.46 -4.40 -8.42
CA GLY A 233 -5.57 -3.92 -7.59
C GLY A 233 -6.95 -4.45 -7.95
N ALA A 234 -7.09 -5.32 -8.96
CA ALA A 234 -8.36 -6.02 -9.20
C ALA A 234 -8.64 -6.96 -8.00
N SER A 235 -9.86 -6.91 -7.46
CA SER A 235 -10.20 -7.72 -6.28
C SER A 235 -11.62 -8.27 -6.26
N ALA A 236 -11.81 -9.30 -5.44
CA ALA A 236 -13.11 -9.85 -5.06
C ALA A 236 -13.14 -10.14 -3.56
N ALA A 237 -14.31 -10.04 -2.95
CA ALA A 237 -14.51 -10.32 -1.54
C ALA A 237 -15.44 -11.53 -1.33
N PHE A 238 -15.06 -12.36 -0.37
CA PHE A 238 -15.82 -13.49 0.14
C PHE A 238 -16.28 -13.16 1.55
N THR A 239 -17.47 -13.63 1.89
CA THR A 239 -18.10 -13.42 3.18
C THR A 239 -18.43 -14.75 3.83
N ALA A 240 -18.31 -14.78 5.16
CA ALA A 240 -18.78 -15.88 5.96
C ALA A 240 -19.34 -15.35 7.27
N THR A 241 -20.28 -16.09 7.88
CA THR A 241 -20.86 -15.73 9.17
C THR A 241 -20.37 -16.71 10.23
N ALA A 242 -19.67 -16.17 11.23
CA ALA A 242 -19.35 -16.88 12.45
C ALA A 242 -20.55 -16.86 13.40
N THR A 243 -20.86 -18.02 13.96
CA THR A 243 -21.94 -18.25 14.91
C THR A 243 -21.37 -18.70 16.24
N GLY A 244 -22.03 -18.32 17.34
CA GLY A 244 -21.40 -18.38 18.66
C GLY A 244 -20.31 -17.31 18.82
N GLY A 245 -19.75 -17.20 20.02
CA GLY A 245 -18.78 -16.15 20.37
C GLY A 245 -19.23 -15.34 21.60
N PRO A 246 -18.34 -14.53 22.17
CA PRO A 246 -18.69 -13.65 23.29
C PRO A 246 -19.64 -12.54 22.83
N ASP A 247 -20.46 -12.04 23.75
CA ASP A 247 -21.42 -10.95 23.49
C ASP A 247 -20.72 -9.62 23.16
N VAL A 248 -19.47 -9.45 23.59
CA VAL A 248 -18.65 -8.27 23.30
C VAL A 248 -17.41 -8.73 22.56
N CYS A 249 -17.23 -8.24 21.33
CA CYS A 249 -16.00 -8.44 20.59
C CYS A 249 -15.60 -7.21 19.77
N ILE A 250 -14.42 -6.69 20.08
CA ILE A 250 -13.79 -5.64 19.29
C ILE A 250 -13.43 -6.22 17.92
N ALA A 251 -14.07 -5.69 16.88
CA ALA A 251 -13.86 -6.15 15.52
C ALA A 251 -12.64 -5.45 14.91
N VAL A 252 -11.82 -6.21 14.18
CA VAL A 252 -10.65 -5.69 13.47
C VAL A 252 -10.89 -5.75 11.96
N SER A 253 -10.47 -4.70 11.25
CA SER A 253 -10.48 -4.59 9.80
C SER A 253 -9.10 -4.19 9.26
N TYR A 254 -8.44 -5.11 8.56
CA TYR A 254 -7.15 -4.89 7.91
C TYR A 254 -7.32 -4.28 6.52
N LEU A 255 -6.68 -3.14 6.24
CA LEU A 255 -6.77 -2.44 4.95
C LEU A 255 -5.84 -3.00 3.87
N SER A 256 -4.85 -3.77 4.30
CA SER A 256 -3.87 -4.47 3.47
C SER A 256 -3.52 -5.82 4.11
N PRO A 257 -2.96 -6.77 3.34
CA PRO A 257 -2.50 -8.04 3.90
C PRO A 257 -1.48 -7.83 5.03
N PRO A 258 -1.77 -8.26 6.27
CA PRO A 258 -0.83 -8.12 7.39
C PRO A 258 0.30 -9.16 7.33
N ALA A 259 1.50 -8.78 7.78
CA ALA A 259 2.53 -9.76 8.11
C ALA A 259 2.09 -10.67 9.28
N PRO A 260 2.52 -11.95 9.36
CA PRO A 260 2.03 -12.89 10.37
C PRO A 260 2.15 -12.43 11.83
N SER A 261 3.28 -11.82 12.20
CA SER A 261 3.55 -11.31 13.56
C SER A 261 2.65 -10.14 13.94
N LEU A 262 2.48 -9.17 13.03
CA LEU A 262 1.58 -8.04 13.20
C LEU A 262 0.12 -8.49 13.31
N ARG A 263 -0.29 -9.47 12.48
CA ARG A 263 -1.62 -10.06 12.59
C ARG A 263 -1.84 -10.72 13.94
N ALA A 264 -0.92 -11.57 14.36
CA ALA A 264 -1.01 -12.24 15.65
C ALA A 264 -1.10 -11.23 16.81
N ALA A 265 -0.33 -10.15 16.75
CA ALA A 265 -0.35 -9.09 17.74
C ALA A 265 -1.70 -8.35 17.79
N THR A 266 -2.22 -7.95 16.63
CA THR A 266 -3.50 -7.26 16.53
C THR A 266 -4.67 -8.14 16.96
N ASP A 267 -4.72 -9.40 16.51
CA ASP A 267 -5.77 -10.34 16.90
C ASP A 267 -5.71 -10.63 18.42
N SER A 268 -4.50 -10.78 18.99
CA SER A 268 -4.29 -10.98 20.43
C SER A 268 -4.72 -9.77 21.26
N ALA A 269 -4.36 -8.57 20.84
CA ALA A 269 -4.74 -7.31 21.49
C ALA A 269 -6.26 -7.12 21.50
N ALA A 270 -6.93 -7.32 20.35
CA ALA A 270 -8.38 -7.22 20.25
C ALA A 270 -9.07 -8.26 21.15
N ALA A 271 -8.58 -9.50 21.18
CA ALA A 271 -9.12 -10.53 22.06
C ALA A 271 -8.91 -10.20 23.55
N ARG A 272 -7.77 -9.60 23.92
CA ARG A 272 -7.50 -9.19 25.30
C ARG A 272 -8.45 -8.09 25.74
N TRP A 273 -8.59 -7.02 24.95
CA TRP A 273 -9.55 -5.96 25.27
C TRP A 273 -11.01 -6.44 25.27
N SER A 274 -11.37 -7.38 24.38
CA SER A 274 -12.72 -7.96 24.35
C SER A 274 -13.07 -8.77 25.61
N ARG A 275 -12.07 -9.36 26.30
CA ARG A 275 -12.29 -9.99 27.61
C ARG A 275 -12.29 -9.00 28.76
N THR A 276 -11.55 -7.91 28.63
CA THR A 276 -11.48 -6.86 29.66
C THR A 276 -12.74 -6.00 29.70
N ILE A 277 -13.34 -5.69 28.54
CA ILE A 277 -14.53 -4.84 28.44
C ILE A 277 -15.79 -5.70 28.35
N LEU A 278 -16.64 -5.60 29.38
CA LEU A 278 -17.91 -6.33 29.48
C LEU A 278 -19.12 -5.47 29.03
N THR A 279 -18.86 -4.22 28.65
CA THR A 279 -19.91 -3.28 28.24
C THR A 279 -20.52 -3.71 26.92
N ARG A 280 -21.84 -3.89 26.91
CA ARG A 280 -22.61 -4.10 25.68
C ARG A 280 -23.05 -2.76 25.13
N PHE A 281 -22.96 -2.60 23.81
CA PHE A 281 -23.46 -1.41 23.13
C PHE A 281 -24.66 -1.78 22.28
N ASP A 282 -25.65 -0.89 22.25
CA ASP A 282 -26.77 -1.06 21.34
C ASP A 282 -26.27 -1.07 19.89
N PRO A 283 -26.77 -1.98 19.04
CA PRO A 283 -26.43 -2.01 17.63
C PRO A 283 -26.75 -0.66 16.99
N LEU A 284 -25.78 -0.09 16.27
CA LEU A 284 -25.97 1.14 15.52
C LEU A 284 -25.70 0.87 14.03
N LEU A 285 -26.73 1.08 13.19
CA LEU A 285 -26.60 1.07 11.74
C LEU A 285 -25.97 2.38 11.26
N VAL A 286 -24.77 2.29 10.72
CA VAL A 286 -24.04 3.46 10.20
C VAL A 286 -23.46 3.15 8.83
N ASP A 287 -23.60 4.11 7.91
CA ASP A 287 -22.82 4.15 6.67
C ASP A 287 -21.50 4.88 6.97
N ILE A 288 -20.43 4.13 7.26
CA ILE A 288 -19.11 4.72 7.47
C ILE A 288 -18.52 5.04 6.09
N GLY A 289 -18.35 6.33 5.79
CA GLY A 289 -17.86 6.82 4.51
C GLY A 289 -16.33 6.83 4.39
N ILE A 290 -15.87 7.09 3.17
CA ILE A 290 -14.46 7.06 2.69
C ILE A 290 -13.48 7.95 3.48
N TYR A 291 -13.98 8.90 4.29
CA TYR A 291 -13.14 9.85 5.03
C TYR A 291 -13.43 9.90 6.53
N ASP A 292 -14.41 9.14 7.03
CA ASP A 292 -14.88 9.28 8.41
C ASP A 292 -13.88 8.72 9.44
N CYS A 293 -13.05 7.76 9.02
CA CYS A 293 -11.95 7.18 9.80
C CYS A 293 -10.63 7.16 9.00
N PHE A 294 -10.42 8.13 8.10
CA PHE A 294 -9.24 8.21 7.23
C PHE A 294 -9.03 7.00 6.29
N VAL A 295 -10.08 6.22 6.05
CA VAL A 295 -10.05 4.98 5.25
C VAL A 295 -11.09 5.00 4.14
N THR A 296 -10.66 4.68 2.91
CA THR A 296 -11.58 4.44 1.79
C THR A 296 -12.23 3.08 1.93
N ILE A 297 -13.36 3.02 2.63
CA ILE A 297 -14.21 1.83 2.67
C ILE A 297 -15.42 2.01 1.76
N ARG A 298 -15.87 0.92 1.12
CA ARG A 298 -17.19 0.93 0.48
C ARG A 298 -18.23 1.08 1.59
N PRO A 299 -19.16 2.06 1.50
CA PRO A 299 -20.20 2.20 2.50
C PRO A 299 -20.97 0.89 2.56
N THR A 300 -20.92 0.26 3.71
CA THR A 300 -21.70 -0.94 4.01
C THR A 300 -22.46 -0.64 5.27
N ARG A 301 -23.80 -0.71 5.17
CA ARG A 301 -24.63 -0.73 6.36
C ARG A 301 -24.25 -1.94 7.19
N ARG A 302 -23.78 -1.69 8.41
CA ARG A 302 -23.44 -2.73 9.36
C ARG A 302 -24.02 -2.38 10.72
N ASP A 303 -24.51 -3.41 11.40
CA ASP A 303 -24.77 -3.36 12.82
C ASP A 303 -23.43 -3.41 13.55
N VAL A 304 -23.08 -2.31 14.19
CA VAL A 304 -21.87 -2.23 15.01
C VAL A 304 -22.29 -2.32 16.47
N GLU A 305 -22.03 -3.47 17.09
CA GLU A 305 -22.35 -3.76 18.50
C GLU A 305 -21.13 -3.57 19.43
N ALA A 306 -19.94 -3.46 18.85
CA ALA A 306 -18.67 -3.23 19.54
C ALA A 306 -17.74 -2.40 18.64
N PRO A 307 -16.71 -1.73 19.20
CA PRO A 307 -15.84 -0.88 18.40
C PRO A 307 -15.23 -1.61 17.19
N LEU A 308 -15.34 -1.00 16.00
CA LEU A 308 -14.66 -1.46 14.78
C LEU A 308 -13.33 -0.74 14.62
N ILE A 309 -12.22 -1.49 14.63
CA ILE A 309 -10.87 -0.96 14.53
C ILE A 309 -10.30 -1.21 13.15
N PHE A 310 -9.99 -0.14 12.43
CA PHE A 310 -9.30 -0.18 11.15
C PHE A 310 -7.78 -0.15 11.35
N VAL A 311 -7.07 -1.06 10.70
CA VAL A 311 -5.62 -1.23 10.85
C VAL A 311 -4.92 -0.96 9.53
N ASP A 312 -4.02 0.02 9.55
CA ASP A 312 -3.17 0.42 8.43
C ASP A 312 -1.70 0.11 8.75
N PHE A 313 -1.03 -0.60 7.84
CA PHE A 313 0.39 -0.91 7.95
C PHE A 313 1.17 -0.02 7.01
N VAL A 314 2.08 0.77 7.57
CA VAL A 314 2.81 1.79 6.84
C VAL A 314 4.31 1.71 7.12
N ALA A 315 5.10 2.26 6.20
CA ALA A 315 6.49 2.60 6.47
C ALA A 315 6.55 4.07 6.90
N ILE A 316 6.92 4.33 8.16
CA ILE A 316 7.15 5.70 8.66
C ILE A 316 8.66 5.86 8.85
N PRO A 317 9.32 6.73 8.07
CA PRO A 317 10.74 6.98 8.26
C PRO A 317 10.99 7.64 9.63
N PRO A 318 12.14 7.38 10.26
CA PRO A 318 12.51 8.08 11.49
C PRO A 318 12.49 9.59 11.30
N THR A 319 12.11 10.33 12.34
CA THR A 319 12.18 11.79 12.32
C THR A 319 13.63 12.26 12.14
N PRO A 320 13.86 13.51 11.70
CA PRO A 320 15.21 14.09 11.62
C PRO A 320 15.97 14.08 12.96
N THR A 321 15.27 13.92 14.08
CA THR A 321 15.83 13.79 15.43
C THR A 321 16.16 12.35 15.83
N GLY A 322 16.01 11.38 14.92
CA GLY A 322 16.28 9.97 15.18
C GLY A 322 15.22 9.32 16.08
N ARG A 323 13.94 9.66 15.93
CA ARG A 323 12.82 9.03 16.66
C ARG A 323 11.96 8.24 15.70
N ALA A 324 11.53 7.04 16.10
CA ALA A 324 10.62 6.22 15.31
C ALA A 324 9.23 6.28 15.94
N ILE A 325 8.23 6.62 15.13
CA ILE A 325 6.83 6.44 15.54
C ILE A 325 6.52 4.96 15.35
N LEU A 326 6.14 4.27 16.43
CA LEU A 326 5.80 2.84 16.37
C LEU A 326 4.36 2.64 15.92
N GLY A 327 3.46 3.44 16.48
CA GLY A 327 2.06 3.48 16.12
C GLY A 327 1.44 4.86 16.33
N SER A 328 0.23 4.98 15.85
CA SER A 328 -0.68 6.07 16.19
C SER A 328 -2.10 5.56 16.11
N ALA A 329 -2.89 5.82 17.15
CA ALA A 329 -4.28 5.41 17.17
C ALA A 329 -5.19 6.36 17.94
N GLY A 330 -6.49 6.12 17.76
CA GLY A 330 -7.52 6.73 18.56
C GLY A 330 -8.90 6.54 17.95
N PRO A 331 -9.96 6.93 18.68
CA PRO A 331 -11.31 6.86 18.16
C PRO A 331 -11.42 7.83 16.99
N CYS A 332 -12.10 7.41 15.92
CA CYS A 332 -12.49 8.30 14.83
C CYS A 332 -13.98 8.63 14.95
N LEU A 333 -14.82 7.64 15.24
CA LEU A 333 -16.26 7.83 15.42
C LEU A 333 -16.68 7.46 16.83
N LEU A 334 -17.50 8.32 17.42
CA LEU A 334 -18.13 8.07 18.71
C LEU A 334 -19.63 7.82 18.55
N ARG A 335 -20.18 7.00 19.45
CA ARG A 335 -21.62 6.81 19.65
C ARG A 335 -22.24 8.05 20.28
N PRO A 336 -23.58 8.21 20.23
CA PRO A 336 -24.27 9.24 21.01
C PRO A 336 -23.97 9.18 22.52
N SER A 337 -23.67 8.00 23.04
CA SER A 337 -23.27 7.77 24.44
C SER A 337 -21.85 8.23 24.77
N GLY A 338 -21.08 8.69 23.77
CA GLY A 338 -19.68 9.10 23.93
C GLY A 338 -18.67 7.98 23.75
N PHE A 339 -19.09 6.71 23.82
CA PHE A 339 -18.20 5.57 23.62
C PHE A 339 -17.75 5.42 22.17
N PRO A 340 -16.54 4.91 21.90
CA PRO A 340 -16.05 4.61 20.57
C PRO A 340 -16.98 3.68 19.79
N LEU A 341 -17.33 4.11 18.58
CA LEU A 341 -17.98 3.29 17.56
C LEU A 341 -16.94 2.67 16.63
N ALA A 342 -15.96 3.47 16.21
CA ALA A 342 -14.88 3.04 15.37
C ALA A 342 -13.58 3.75 15.74
N GLY A 343 -12.46 3.07 15.52
CA GLY A 343 -11.13 3.61 15.71
C GLY A 343 -10.23 3.28 14.53
N PHE A 344 -9.13 4.02 14.43
CA PHE A 344 -8.11 3.80 13.43
C PHE A 344 -6.76 3.65 14.12
N ILE A 345 -5.99 2.66 13.69
CA ILE A 345 -4.62 2.44 14.13
C ILE A 345 -3.72 2.36 12.89
N ARG A 346 -2.61 3.08 12.95
CA ARG A 346 -1.52 3.01 11.98
C ARG A 346 -0.29 2.45 12.66
N LEU A 347 0.28 1.39 12.11
CA LEU A 347 1.45 0.69 12.66
C LEU A 347 2.63 0.84 11.70
N ASN A 348 3.79 1.24 12.22
CA ASN A 348 5.03 1.32 11.47
C ASN A 348 5.61 -0.08 11.23
N SER A 349 5.00 -0.81 10.30
CA SER A 349 5.23 -2.24 10.11
C SER A 349 6.68 -2.55 9.79
N GLU A 350 7.36 -1.75 8.97
CA GLU A 350 8.76 -1.98 8.62
C GLU A 350 9.67 -1.87 9.85
N PHE A 351 9.51 -0.79 10.62
CA PHE A 351 10.32 -0.60 11.82
C PHE A 351 10.04 -1.68 12.86
N MET A 352 8.76 -1.94 13.17
CA MET A 352 8.37 -2.90 14.20
C MET A 352 8.88 -4.31 13.89
N LEU A 353 8.71 -4.77 12.65
CA LEU A 353 9.16 -6.10 12.23
C LEU A 353 10.69 -6.26 12.24
N ALA A 354 11.43 -5.18 11.97
CA ALA A 354 12.88 -5.22 11.95
C ALA A 354 13.51 -5.09 13.35
N ASN A 355 12.81 -4.48 14.31
CA ASN A 355 13.44 -3.98 15.54
C ASN A 355 12.80 -4.50 16.84
N LEU A 356 11.59 -5.05 16.79
CA LEU A 356 10.86 -5.46 17.99
C LEU A 356 10.64 -6.97 18.04
N SER A 357 10.68 -7.51 19.27
CA SER A 357 10.21 -8.87 19.54
C SER A 357 8.69 -8.96 19.41
N GLN A 358 8.17 -10.18 19.22
CA GLN A 358 6.72 -10.41 19.14
C GLN A 358 5.95 -9.85 20.36
N ALA A 359 6.49 -10.02 21.58
CA ALA A 359 5.86 -9.52 22.79
C ALA A 359 5.81 -7.97 22.83
N GLN A 360 6.82 -7.30 22.28
CA GLN A 360 6.83 -5.84 22.18
C GLN A 360 5.86 -5.34 21.11
N ILE A 361 5.74 -6.03 19.98
CA ILE A 361 4.72 -5.73 18.96
C ILE A 361 3.32 -5.87 19.58
N GLU A 362 3.06 -6.96 20.32
CA GLU A 362 1.82 -7.17 21.06
C GLU A 362 1.52 -6.05 22.05
N ALA A 363 2.53 -5.60 22.82
CA ALA A 363 2.39 -4.50 23.77
C ALA A 363 2.01 -3.19 23.07
N VAL A 364 2.68 -2.82 21.98
CA VAL A 364 2.35 -1.61 21.20
C VAL A 364 0.93 -1.70 20.66
N VAL A 365 0.53 -2.80 20.02
CA VAL A 365 -0.82 -2.89 19.46
C VAL A 365 -1.89 -2.86 20.55
N LEU A 366 -1.64 -3.49 21.70
CA LEU A 366 -2.54 -3.43 22.85
C LEU A 366 -2.66 -2.01 23.41
N HIS A 367 -1.55 -1.27 23.50
CA HIS A 367 -1.50 0.14 23.90
C HIS A 367 -2.38 1.00 23.00
N GLU A 368 -2.14 0.94 21.69
CA GLU A 368 -2.83 1.75 20.68
C GLU A 368 -4.33 1.45 20.64
N MET A 369 -4.74 0.19 20.86
CA MET A 369 -6.15 -0.14 21.05
C MET A 369 -6.74 0.47 22.32
N GLY A 370 -5.96 0.62 23.39
CA GLY A 370 -6.36 1.34 24.61
C GLY A 370 -6.70 2.80 24.34
N HIS A 371 -5.92 3.47 23.49
CA HIS A 371 -6.23 4.83 23.04
C HIS A 371 -7.51 4.92 22.23
N ILE A 372 -7.78 3.95 21.36
CA ILE A 372 -9.06 3.86 20.64
C ILE A 372 -10.23 3.75 21.63
N LEU A 373 -10.06 2.98 22.69
CA LEU A 373 -11.09 2.74 23.70
C LEU A 373 -11.31 3.92 24.67
N GLY A 374 -10.42 4.90 24.69
CA GLY A 374 -10.64 6.15 25.41
C GLY A 374 -9.56 6.55 26.42
N ILE A 375 -8.58 5.69 26.69
CA ILE A 375 -7.46 6.05 27.56
C ILE A 375 -6.66 7.17 26.89
N GLY A 376 -6.48 8.30 27.56
CA GLY A 376 -5.76 9.47 27.03
C GLY A 376 -6.54 10.30 26.01
N THR A 377 -7.49 9.71 25.29
CA THR A 377 -8.25 10.36 24.21
C THR A 377 -9.61 10.90 24.66
N LEU A 378 -10.21 10.33 25.71
CA LEU A 378 -11.56 10.68 26.19
C LEU A 378 -11.59 11.17 27.65
N TRP A 379 -10.45 11.54 28.22
CA TRP A 379 -10.34 11.99 29.62
C TRP A 379 -10.95 13.37 29.89
N SER A 380 -10.91 14.31 28.93
CA SER A 380 -11.24 15.72 29.15
C SER A 380 -12.74 16.07 29.02
N GLY A 381 -13.65 15.09 29.19
CA GLY A 381 -15.11 15.28 29.18
C GLY A 381 -15.68 15.96 27.92
N THR A 382 -14.89 16.09 26.85
CA THR A 382 -15.14 17.03 25.75
C THR A 382 -16.34 16.64 24.89
N THR A 383 -16.83 15.40 25.05
CA THR A 383 -18.04 14.86 24.42
C THR A 383 -19.32 15.21 25.19
N GLY A 384 -19.22 15.72 26.42
CA GLY A 384 -20.34 16.06 27.31
C GLY A 384 -21.12 14.85 27.86
N THR A 385 -20.73 13.63 27.50
CA THR A 385 -21.43 12.37 27.85
C THR A 385 -20.55 11.44 28.69
N ILE A 386 -19.24 11.45 28.46
CA ILE A 386 -18.24 10.82 29.33
C ILE A 386 -17.85 11.83 30.43
N PRO A 387 -17.67 11.40 31.68
CA PRO A 387 -17.20 12.27 32.76
C PRO A 387 -15.90 13.00 32.42
N ASP A 388 -15.74 14.23 32.90
CA ASP A 388 -14.44 14.91 32.86
C ASP A 388 -13.54 14.36 33.96
N LEU A 389 -12.52 13.62 33.55
CA LEU A 389 -11.57 12.89 34.38
C LEU A 389 -10.16 13.49 34.29
N PHE A 390 -10.01 14.62 33.60
CA PHE A 390 -8.73 15.31 33.46
C PHE A 390 -8.73 16.58 34.30
N SER A 391 -7.75 16.70 35.21
CA SER A 391 -7.49 17.97 35.89
C SER A 391 -6.20 18.59 35.36
N ASP A 392 -6.33 19.81 34.82
CA ASP A 392 -5.19 20.66 34.48
C ASP A 392 -4.26 20.86 35.69
N PRO A 393 -2.94 20.95 35.47
CA PRO A 393 -2.01 21.20 36.55
C PRO A 393 -2.25 22.56 37.21
N PRO A 394 -2.15 22.69 38.54
CA PRO A 394 -1.95 23.99 39.16
C PRO A 394 -0.61 24.60 38.69
N PRO A 395 -0.37 25.91 38.81
CA PRO A 395 0.91 26.52 38.41
C PRO A 395 2.11 25.81 39.07
N GLY A 396 2.96 25.17 38.24
CA GLY A 396 4.11 24.37 38.69
C GLY A 396 3.82 22.91 39.04
N GLY A 397 2.58 22.42 38.86
CA GLY A 397 2.17 21.03 39.05
C GLY A 397 2.12 20.21 37.75
N ALA A 398 1.80 18.93 37.87
CA ALA A 398 1.54 18.01 36.76
C ALA A 398 0.03 17.69 36.65
N PRO A 399 -0.50 17.48 35.44
CA PRO A 399 -1.89 17.06 35.21
C PRO A 399 -2.15 15.72 35.90
N ARG A 400 -3.42 15.50 36.25
CA ARG A 400 -3.85 14.26 36.92
C ARG A 400 -5.14 13.73 36.33
N PHE A 401 -5.24 12.41 36.36
CA PHE A 401 -6.50 11.72 36.13
C PHE A 401 -7.26 11.64 37.46
N THR A 402 -8.53 12.05 37.45
CA THR A 402 -9.35 12.26 38.65
C THR A 402 -10.38 11.16 38.90
N GLY A 403 -10.34 10.08 38.11
CA GLY A 403 -11.22 8.94 38.27
C GLY A 403 -11.09 8.26 39.65
N PRO A 404 -12.17 8.14 40.43
CA PRO A 404 -12.11 7.64 41.80
C PRO A 404 -11.64 6.19 41.91
N LEU A 405 -11.97 5.33 40.95
CA LEU A 405 -11.57 3.92 40.97
C LEU A 405 -10.06 3.77 40.66
N ALA A 406 -9.56 4.50 39.68
CA ALA A 406 -8.14 4.54 39.36
C ALA A 406 -7.32 5.15 40.51
N ILE A 407 -7.81 6.21 41.17
CA ILE A 407 -7.16 6.79 42.36
C ILE A 407 -7.09 5.76 43.49
N ALA A 408 -8.20 5.08 43.80
CA ALA A 408 -8.23 4.07 44.84
C ALA A 408 -7.25 2.92 44.53
N THR A 409 -7.18 2.51 43.26
CA THR A 409 -6.24 1.49 42.80
C THR A 409 -4.79 1.94 42.93
N TYR A 410 -4.47 3.15 42.49
CA TYR A 410 -3.11 3.69 42.62
C TYR A 410 -2.64 3.75 44.07
N ARG A 411 -3.52 4.16 45.00
CA ARG A 411 -3.24 4.14 46.45
C ARG A 411 -2.96 2.74 46.99
N GLY A 412 -3.59 1.71 46.42
CA GLY A 412 -3.51 0.33 46.87
C GLY A 412 -2.43 -0.52 46.19
N LEU A 413 -1.86 -0.05 45.07
CA LEU A 413 -0.79 -0.77 44.38
C LEU A 413 0.49 -0.82 45.22
N PRO A 414 1.26 -1.93 45.16
CA PRO A 414 2.60 -1.95 45.75
C PRO A 414 3.47 -0.84 45.14
N GLY A 415 4.07 0.00 46.00
CA GLY A 415 4.84 1.18 45.58
C GLY A 415 3.99 2.41 45.22
N GLY A 416 2.66 2.31 45.31
CA GLY A 416 1.73 3.41 45.04
C GLY A 416 1.70 4.45 46.16
N ASP A 417 1.13 5.62 45.84
CA ASP A 417 0.99 6.73 46.80
C ASP A 417 -0.37 6.68 47.49
N ALA A 418 -0.38 6.21 48.74
CA ALA A 418 -1.58 6.09 49.57
C ALA A 418 -2.31 7.43 49.82
N ALA A 419 -1.62 8.57 49.67
CA ALA A 419 -2.19 9.91 49.85
C ALA A 419 -2.61 10.56 48.51
N ALA A 420 -2.42 9.89 47.38
CA ALA A 420 -2.65 10.47 46.05
C ALA A 420 -4.08 10.98 45.89
N THR A 421 -4.26 12.21 45.41
CA THR A 421 -5.58 12.80 45.09
C THR A 421 -5.94 12.71 43.61
N GLY A 422 -5.07 12.11 42.80
CA GLY A 422 -5.21 11.92 41.36
C GLY A 422 -4.06 11.06 40.84
N VAL A 423 -4.25 10.38 39.72
CA VAL A 423 -3.21 9.53 39.10
C VAL A 423 -2.32 10.41 38.21
N PRO A 424 -0.99 10.38 38.36
CA PRO A 424 -0.07 11.20 37.56
C PRO A 424 -0.14 10.94 36.05
N ILE A 425 -0.32 12.01 35.27
CA ILE A 425 -0.32 11.98 33.80
C ILE A 425 1.04 12.48 33.28
N GLU A 426 1.46 11.98 32.11
CA GLU A 426 2.75 12.31 31.49
C GLU A 426 2.91 13.81 31.18
N THR A 427 4.08 14.34 31.54
CA THR A 427 4.52 15.73 31.27
C THR A 427 5.89 15.81 30.59
N CYS A 428 6.66 14.73 30.60
CA CYS A 428 8.05 14.62 30.22
C CYS A 428 8.19 13.86 28.89
N GLY A 429 7.90 14.52 27.77
CA GLY A 429 8.11 13.97 26.43
C GLY A 429 7.89 15.02 25.32
N PRO A 430 8.21 14.70 24.04
CA PRO A 430 7.90 15.59 22.91
C PRO A 430 6.39 15.71 22.70
N ALA A 431 5.96 16.63 21.82
CA ALA A 431 4.58 16.72 21.37
C ALA A 431 4.07 15.34 20.87
N GLY A 432 3.05 14.80 21.53
CA GLY A 432 2.48 13.46 21.25
C GLY A 432 2.25 12.60 22.50
N THR A 433 3.10 12.72 23.54
CA THR A 433 3.00 11.90 24.76
C THR A 433 2.41 12.62 25.97
N ALA A 434 2.58 13.93 26.08
CA ALA A 434 2.05 14.69 27.21
C ALA A 434 0.52 14.70 27.23
N ASN A 435 -0.08 14.64 28.44
CA ASN A 435 -1.52 14.68 28.70
C ASN A 435 -2.34 13.45 28.23
N ALA A 436 -1.70 12.48 27.60
CA ALA A 436 -2.34 11.34 26.93
C ALA A 436 -2.01 9.97 27.55
N HIS A 437 -1.02 9.92 28.43
CA HIS A 437 -0.45 8.69 28.96
C HIS A 437 -0.32 8.77 30.47
N TRP A 438 -0.19 7.61 31.12
CA TRP A 438 0.35 7.58 32.47
C TRP A 438 1.77 8.12 32.49
N SER A 439 2.13 8.81 33.57
CA SER A 439 3.48 9.33 33.74
C SER A 439 4.51 8.19 33.80
N GLU A 440 5.39 8.11 32.82
CA GLU A 440 6.50 7.14 32.77
C GLU A 440 7.37 7.24 34.03
N GLN A 441 7.54 8.46 34.56
CA GLN A 441 8.30 8.71 35.79
C GLN A 441 7.78 7.91 36.99
N VAL A 442 6.46 7.70 37.04
CA VAL A 442 5.79 6.99 38.13
C VAL A 442 5.57 5.54 37.75
N PHE A 443 5.19 5.27 36.50
CA PHE A 443 4.60 4.01 36.10
C PHE A 443 5.49 3.12 35.21
N GLY A 444 6.63 3.59 34.70
CA GLY A 444 7.60 2.73 33.99
C GLY A 444 6.95 1.77 32.95
N ASP A 445 7.10 0.46 33.14
CA ASP A 445 6.61 -0.61 32.23
C ASP A 445 5.07 -0.85 32.29
N GLU A 446 4.27 0.07 32.81
CA GLU A 446 2.81 0.00 32.67
C GLU A 446 2.42 0.17 31.19
N LEU A 447 1.42 -0.56 30.72
CA LEU A 447 1.05 -0.58 29.30
C LEU A 447 0.87 0.81 28.71
N MET A 448 0.16 1.72 29.38
CA MET A 448 -0.31 3.00 28.84
C MET A 448 0.61 4.18 29.18
N THR A 449 1.90 3.93 29.42
CA THR A 449 2.91 4.99 29.46
C THR A 449 3.43 5.31 28.06
N GLY A 450 3.97 6.52 27.87
CA GLY A 450 4.34 7.02 26.53
C GLY A 450 5.62 6.42 25.93
N TYR A 451 6.24 5.43 26.57
CA TYR A 451 7.45 4.76 26.09
C TYR A 451 7.29 3.24 26.14
N LEU A 452 7.77 2.56 25.10
CA LEU A 452 7.78 1.11 25.06
C LEU A 452 8.72 0.55 26.14
N GLY A 453 8.13 -0.08 27.16
CA GLY A 453 8.82 -0.91 28.12
C GLY A 453 9.15 -2.32 27.58
N ALA A 454 9.72 -3.17 28.44
CA ALA A 454 10.11 -4.52 28.04
C ALA A 454 8.91 -5.44 27.73
N ARG A 455 7.76 -5.19 28.36
CA ARG A 455 6.55 -6.02 28.19
C ARG A 455 5.25 -5.24 28.07
N GLY A 456 5.15 -4.00 28.58
CA GLY A 456 3.89 -3.25 28.58
C GLY A 456 2.78 -3.97 29.38
N VAL A 457 2.76 -3.73 30.70
CA VAL A 457 1.89 -4.45 31.62
C VAL A 457 0.51 -3.79 31.69
N LEU A 458 -0.54 -4.44 31.18
CA LEU A 458 -1.92 -4.00 31.41
C LEU A 458 -2.27 -4.22 32.89
N SER A 459 -2.18 -3.16 33.68
CA SER A 459 -2.39 -3.23 35.14
C SER A 459 -3.85 -3.04 35.54
N THR A 460 -4.16 -3.32 36.81
CA THR A 460 -5.47 -2.99 37.40
C THR A 460 -5.74 -1.48 37.39
N LEU A 461 -4.70 -0.63 37.36
CA LEU A 461 -4.86 0.82 37.26
C LEU A 461 -5.52 1.21 35.93
N THR A 462 -4.98 0.73 34.81
CA THR A 462 -5.55 1.00 33.48
C THR A 462 -6.96 0.44 33.35
N ILE A 463 -7.23 -0.77 33.86
CA ILE A 463 -8.60 -1.33 33.84
C ILE A 463 -9.56 -0.52 34.71
N SER A 464 -9.10 0.03 35.83
CA SER A 464 -9.91 0.90 36.69
C SER A 464 -10.21 2.25 36.03
N ALA A 465 -9.26 2.81 35.27
CA ALA A 465 -9.50 4.00 34.47
C ALA A 465 -10.56 3.76 33.37
N MET A 466 -10.59 2.56 32.78
CA MET A 466 -11.69 2.17 31.89
C MET A 466 -13.04 2.14 32.63
N ALA A 467 -13.08 1.66 33.87
CA ALA A 467 -14.30 1.69 34.66
C ALA A 467 -14.74 3.13 35.00
N ASP A 468 -13.81 4.03 35.31
CA ASP A 468 -14.10 5.45 35.54
C ASP A 468 -14.63 6.16 34.26
N LEU A 469 -14.19 5.73 33.07
CA LEU A 469 -14.76 6.16 31.77
C LEU A 469 -16.19 5.65 31.53
N GLY A 470 -16.70 4.75 32.39
CA GLY A 470 -18.06 4.21 32.34
C GLY A 470 -18.17 2.80 31.75
N TYR A 471 -17.07 2.13 31.44
CA TYR A 471 -17.12 0.73 30.99
C TYR A 471 -17.39 -0.21 32.17
N ALA A 472 -18.26 -1.21 31.98
CA ALA A 472 -18.19 -2.44 32.76
C ALA A 472 -16.91 -3.20 32.37
N THR A 473 -16.10 -3.60 33.37
CA THR A 473 -14.80 -4.24 33.16
C THR A 473 -14.60 -5.51 33.99
N ASP A 474 -13.75 -6.41 33.49
CA ASP A 474 -13.22 -7.57 34.23
C ASP A 474 -11.80 -7.28 34.71
N SER A 475 -11.64 -6.98 35.99
CA SER A 475 -10.34 -6.69 36.60
C SER A 475 -9.41 -7.91 36.69
N THR A 476 -9.92 -9.13 36.52
CA THR A 476 -9.10 -10.35 36.52
C THR A 476 -8.21 -10.47 35.28
N GLN A 477 -8.47 -9.69 34.23
CA GLN A 477 -7.63 -9.60 33.03
C GLN A 477 -6.35 -8.78 33.26
N ALA A 478 -6.22 -8.10 34.41
CA ALA A 478 -5.02 -7.36 34.77
C ALA A 478 -3.84 -8.29 35.04
N SER A 479 -2.65 -7.85 34.63
CA SER A 479 -1.40 -8.46 35.04
C SER A 479 -0.92 -7.85 36.36
N PRO A 480 -0.25 -8.63 37.25
CA PRO A 480 0.38 -8.09 38.44
C PRO A 480 1.35 -6.96 38.10
N TYR A 481 1.30 -5.88 38.88
CA TYR A 481 2.06 -4.68 38.60
C TYR A 481 2.50 -4.01 39.90
N VAL A 482 3.72 -3.46 39.89
CA VAL A 482 4.34 -2.75 41.02
C VAL A 482 4.78 -1.40 40.49
N VAL A 483 4.40 -0.34 41.21
CA VAL A 483 4.86 1.02 40.90
C VAL A 483 6.33 1.10 41.30
N SER A 484 7.20 1.26 40.32
CA SER A 484 8.65 1.20 40.53
C SER A 484 9.40 2.38 39.90
N GLY A 485 8.71 3.49 39.62
CA GLY A 485 9.12 4.60 38.76
C GLY A 485 10.63 4.88 38.66
N ASN A 486 11.12 5.11 37.44
CA ASN A 486 12.47 5.62 37.21
C ASN A 486 12.43 7.15 37.01
N PRO A 487 13.27 7.94 37.71
CA PRO A 487 13.30 9.38 37.54
C PRO A 487 13.80 9.75 36.14
N CYS A 488 13.09 10.66 35.46
CA CYS A 488 13.62 11.32 34.28
C CYS A 488 14.54 12.48 34.73
N PRO A 489 15.85 12.46 34.42
CA PRO A 489 16.68 13.63 34.66
C PRO A 489 16.25 14.75 33.70
N ALA A 490 16.19 15.97 34.21
CA ALA A 490 15.71 17.19 33.55
C ALA A 490 16.44 17.59 32.23
N ALA A 491 17.33 16.74 31.69
CA ALA A 491 18.09 16.93 30.46
C ALA A 491 17.69 15.97 29.31
N ALA A 492 16.64 15.16 29.45
CA ALA A 492 16.28 14.11 28.48
C ALA A 492 15.50 14.61 27.24
N LEU A 493 15.87 15.75 26.67
CA LEU A 493 15.43 16.14 25.31
C LEU A 493 16.04 15.25 24.20
N ARG A 494 16.87 14.26 24.55
CA ARG A 494 17.61 13.42 23.58
C ARG A 494 17.80 11.94 23.97
N PHE A 495 17.22 11.45 25.08
CA PHE A 495 17.39 10.04 25.49
C PHE A 495 16.10 9.45 26.08
N ALA A 496 15.88 8.16 25.81
CA ALA A 496 14.78 7.40 26.40
C ALA A 496 15.03 7.20 27.91
N PRO A 497 13.97 7.19 28.76
CA PRO A 497 14.12 6.93 30.18
C PRO A 497 14.72 5.53 30.48
N PRO A 498 15.30 5.32 31.68
CA PRO A 498 15.88 4.02 32.05
C PRO A 498 14.83 2.91 32.01
N GLY A 499 15.06 1.86 31.22
CA GLY A 499 14.11 0.75 31.01
C GLY A 499 13.36 0.81 29.68
N SER A 500 13.37 1.94 28.99
CA SER A 500 12.85 2.05 27.63
C SER A 500 13.71 1.27 26.64
N VAL A 501 13.06 0.61 25.68
CA VAL A 501 13.74 -0.12 24.63
C VAL A 501 14.39 0.88 23.66
N VAL A 502 15.70 1.02 23.74
CA VAL A 502 16.49 1.78 22.76
C VAL A 502 16.92 0.83 21.65
N VAL A 503 16.24 0.85 20.51
CA VAL A 503 16.67 0.07 19.34
C VAL A 503 17.49 0.95 18.42
N GLY A 504 18.78 0.61 18.22
CA GLY A 504 19.67 1.30 17.29
C GLY A 504 19.96 2.78 17.60
N GLY A 505 19.72 3.25 18.82
CA GLY A 505 19.90 4.66 19.21
C GLY A 505 18.68 5.56 18.95
N VAL A 506 17.51 4.98 18.66
CA VAL A 506 16.27 5.68 18.32
C VAL A 506 15.26 5.59 19.48
N ILE A 507 14.63 6.70 19.84
CA ILE A 507 13.57 6.77 20.88
C ILE A 507 12.21 6.58 20.21
N ALA A 508 11.46 5.56 20.63
CA ALA A 508 10.09 5.34 20.20
C ALA A 508 9.11 6.35 20.84
N THR A 509 8.16 6.86 20.07
CA THR A 509 7.07 7.73 20.56
C THR A 509 5.78 7.49 19.80
N GLU A 510 4.65 7.83 20.40
CA GLU A 510 3.32 7.65 19.80
C GLU A 510 2.65 9.00 19.52
N THR A 511 1.65 9.01 18.64
CA THR A 511 0.85 10.22 18.31
C THR A 511 -0.62 9.85 18.37
N LEU A 512 -1.41 10.61 19.13
CA LEU A 512 -2.84 10.38 19.22
C LEU A 512 -3.59 10.87 17.99
N ILE A 513 -4.61 10.11 17.60
CA ILE A 513 -5.63 10.53 16.63
C ILE A 513 -6.89 10.87 17.42
N GLY A 514 -7.29 12.15 17.41
CA GLY A 514 -8.53 12.56 18.05
C GLY A 514 -9.78 12.15 17.25
N PRO A 515 -10.96 12.13 17.90
CA PRO A 515 -12.23 11.82 17.23
C PRO A 515 -12.53 12.82 16.11
N THR A 516 -12.97 12.29 14.97
CA THR A 516 -13.31 13.04 13.76
C THR A 516 -14.82 13.31 13.63
N GLY A 517 -15.67 12.58 14.36
CA GLY A 517 -17.11 12.82 14.39
C GLY A 517 -17.89 12.04 15.46
N ILE A 518 -19.12 12.48 15.71
CA ILE A 518 -20.11 11.81 16.58
C ILE A 518 -21.27 11.34 15.71
N VAL A 519 -21.71 10.09 15.86
CA VAL A 519 -22.85 9.58 15.09
C VAL A 519 -24.17 9.93 15.77
N ARG A 520 -25.11 10.53 15.04
CA ARG A 520 -26.50 10.76 15.47
C ARG A 520 -27.48 10.40 14.35
N ASN A 521 -28.58 9.74 14.70
CA ASN A 521 -29.62 9.31 13.74
C ASN A 521 -29.05 8.55 12.50
N GLY A 522 -28.02 7.73 12.71
CA GLY A 522 -27.37 6.96 11.64
C GLY A 522 -26.49 7.77 10.69
N ARG A 523 -26.15 9.02 11.02
CA ARG A 523 -25.26 9.90 10.23
C ARG A 523 -24.13 10.45 11.10
N VAL A 524 -22.96 10.66 10.49
CA VAL A 524 -21.81 11.33 11.15
C VAL A 524 -22.08 12.83 11.23
N GLU A 525 -22.23 13.36 12.44
CA GLU A 525 -22.18 14.80 12.73
C GLU A 525 -20.71 15.18 12.97
N ARG A 526 -20.15 16.03 12.10
CA ARG A 526 -18.73 16.38 12.12
C ARG A 526 -18.40 17.29 13.30
N ILE A 527 -17.50 16.85 14.17
CA ILE A 527 -16.77 17.73 15.10
C ILE A 527 -15.30 17.59 14.75
N VAL A 528 -14.72 18.63 14.15
CA VAL A 528 -13.27 18.76 14.03
C VAL A 528 -12.79 19.48 15.28
N ARG A 529 -11.85 18.86 16.01
CA ARG A 529 -10.70 19.54 16.67
C ARG A 529 -9.73 18.50 17.24
N HIS A 530 -8.55 18.43 16.63
CA HIS A 530 -7.32 18.90 17.29
C HIS A 530 -6.71 19.99 16.41
#